data_AF-A0A2W4K0W7-F1
#
_entry.id   AF-A0A2W4K0W7-F1
#
_cell.length_a   1.000
_cell.length_b   1.000
_cell.length_c   1.000
_cell.angle_alpha   90.00
_cell.angle_beta   90.00
_cell.angle_gamma   90.00
#
_symmetry.space_group_name_H-M   'P 1'
#
loop_
_entity.id
_entity.type
_entity.pdbx_description
1 polymer ?
#
loop_
_entity_poly.entity_id
_entity_poly.type
_entity_poly.pdbx_seq_one_letter_code
_entity_poly.pdbx_strand_id
1 'polypeptide(L)'
;EVGYFVLHFGAALERLKSKDIAKPKILVVCGTGIGTAKLLSSRLQSIFDIDIVDAVSYRQAKEVIKEKKVDLIVSSIPVREEDVNVRVVVVNPLLKERDIRRLENYITKVKRKYDEANKVEEIMKAVEKYADIREREKLKEELMRLFEIPSIHSCKRGDVQPVLKDVLVEDTIKLNVEAKDWEEAIRIGGELLVKKGYAIPSYIEAMINNVKKTGPYIVIAPGIAMPHARPEEGAKRVGMSLITLKNPVNFGNKDNDPVKIVVCLCAVDHSSHLKALAELVQLLGDKEKVKKISEAKEVKEVISLISQ
;
A
#
# COMPACT_ATOMS: atom_id res chain seq x y z
N GLU A 1 -21.62 18.76 -27.74
CA GLU A 1 -20.16 18.97 -27.55
C GLU A 1 -19.53 18.04 -26.51
N VAL A 2 -20.01 17.97 -25.26
CA VAL A 2 -19.41 17.09 -24.22
C VAL A 2 -19.32 15.62 -24.64
N GLY A 3 -20.37 15.06 -25.25
CA GLY A 3 -20.35 13.68 -25.76
C GLY A 3 -19.34 13.42 -26.89
N TYR A 4 -19.04 14.43 -27.71
CA TYR A 4 -18.02 14.35 -28.76
C TYR A 4 -16.63 14.29 -28.13
N PHE A 5 -16.34 15.16 -27.15
CA PHE A 5 -15.09 15.09 -26.39
C PHE A 5 -14.92 13.75 -25.67
N VAL A 6 -15.97 13.24 -25.00
CA VAL A 6 -15.92 11.94 -24.31
C VAL A 6 -15.60 10.81 -25.29
N LEU A 7 -16.18 10.81 -26.49
CA LEU A 7 -15.89 9.81 -27.52
C LEU A 7 -14.45 9.93 -28.03
N HIS A 8 -13.96 11.14 -28.27
CA HIS A 8 -12.60 11.38 -28.74
C HIS A 8 -11.54 11.05 -27.69
N PHE A 9 -11.79 11.38 -26.42
CA PHE A 9 -10.94 10.96 -25.29
C PHE A 9 -11.01 9.45 -25.07
N GLY A 10 -12.20 8.84 -25.16
CA GLY A 10 -12.37 7.38 -25.09
C GLY A 10 -11.56 6.67 -26.17
N ALA A 11 -11.68 7.09 -27.42
CA ALA A 11 -10.90 6.55 -28.53
C ALA A 11 -9.39 6.82 -28.40
N ALA A 12 -8.99 7.96 -27.84
CA ALA A 12 -7.59 8.26 -27.56
C ALA A 12 -7.03 7.37 -26.43
N LEU A 13 -7.79 7.15 -25.36
CA LEU A 13 -7.44 6.25 -24.26
C LEU A 13 -7.33 4.80 -24.75
N GLU A 14 -8.21 4.35 -25.65
CA GLU A 14 -8.09 3.02 -26.26
C GLU A 14 -6.84 2.87 -27.13
N ARG A 15 -6.46 3.91 -27.89
CA ARG A 15 -5.19 3.94 -28.63
C ARG A 15 -3.95 3.95 -27.72
N LEU A 16 -4.06 4.54 -26.53
CA LEU A 16 -3.00 4.51 -25.52
C LEU A 16 -2.90 3.15 -24.81
N LYS A 17 -4.02 2.43 -24.63
CA LYS A 17 -4.05 1.08 -24.06
C LYS A 17 -3.42 -0.01 -24.95
N SER A 18 -3.23 0.27 -26.24
CA SER A 18 -2.94 -0.73 -27.28
C SER A 18 -1.52 -0.70 -27.86
N LYS A 19 -0.55 -0.06 -27.19
CA LYS A 19 0.88 -0.18 -27.54
C LYS A 19 1.63 -1.04 -26.53
N ASP A 20 1.89 -2.29 -26.90
CA ASP A 20 2.92 -3.21 -26.35
C ASP A 20 3.28 -3.06 -24.86
N ILE A 21 2.27 -2.99 -23.99
CA ILE A 21 2.51 -3.14 -22.56
C ILE A 21 2.78 -4.63 -22.32
N ALA A 22 4.00 -4.95 -21.92
CA ALA A 22 4.39 -6.33 -21.61
C ALA A 22 3.43 -6.93 -20.58
N LYS A 23 2.85 -8.08 -20.93
CA LYS A 23 1.86 -8.75 -20.10
C LYS A 23 2.57 -9.47 -18.95
N PRO A 24 2.08 -9.33 -17.70
CA PRO A 24 2.63 -10.06 -16.56
C PRO A 24 2.60 -11.57 -16.80
N LYS A 25 3.72 -12.24 -16.57
CA LYS A 25 3.89 -13.68 -16.77
C LYS A 25 3.51 -14.44 -15.51
N ILE A 26 2.38 -15.15 -15.55
CA ILE A 26 1.78 -15.83 -14.41
C ILE A 26 1.99 -17.35 -14.52
N LEU A 27 2.48 -17.96 -13.43
CA LEU A 27 2.49 -19.41 -13.29
C LEU A 27 1.31 -19.83 -12.40
N VAL A 28 0.48 -20.75 -12.90
CA VAL A 28 -0.63 -21.30 -12.13
C VAL A 28 -0.20 -22.61 -11.46
N VAL A 29 -0.40 -22.72 -10.15
CA VAL A 29 -0.08 -23.93 -9.38
C VAL A 29 -1.34 -24.51 -8.74
N CYS A 30 -1.70 -25.74 -9.09
CA CYS A 30 -2.92 -26.38 -8.57
C CYS A 30 -2.64 -27.74 -7.92
N GLY A 31 -3.35 -28.02 -6.82
CA GLY A 31 -3.26 -29.30 -6.10
C GLY A 31 -4.28 -30.36 -6.53
N THR A 32 -5.37 -29.97 -7.21
CA THR A 32 -6.56 -30.82 -7.46
C THR A 32 -6.66 -31.35 -8.90
N GLY A 33 -5.57 -31.27 -9.68
CA GLY A 33 -5.49 -31.80 -11.05
C GLY A 33 -5.67 -30.76 -12.17
N ILE A 34 -5.54 -31.24 -13.42
CA ILE A 34 -5.45 -30.42 -14.64
C ILE A 34 -6.72 -29.60 -14.90
N GLY A 35 -7.90 -30.15 -14.61
CA GLY A 35 -9.18 -29.46 -14.85
C GLY A 35 -9.34 -28.19 -14.02
N THR A 36 -8.97 -28.23 -12.74
CA THR A 36 -9.00 -27.04 -11.86
C THR A 36 -7.96 -26.00 -12.29
N ALA A 37 -6.77 -26.46 -12.70
CA ALA A 37 -5.72 -25.58 -13.20
C ALA A 37 -6.15 -24.84 -14.47
N LYS A 38 -6.82 -25.55 -15.40
CA LYS A 38 -7.34 -24.96 -16.63
C LYS A 38 -8.47 -23.96 -16.34
N LEU A 39 -9.40 -24.30 -15.44
CA LEU A 39 -10.49 -23.40 -15.04
C LEU A 39 -9.95 -22.10 -14.44
N LEU A 40 -9.01 -22.21 -13.49
CA LEU A 40 -8.38 -21.05 -12.85
C LEU A 40 -7.63 -20.20 -13.91
N SER A 41 -6.89 -20.86 -14.81
CA SER A 41 -6.16 -20.19 -15.88
C SER A 41 -7.09 -19.40 -16.82
N SER A 42 -8.17 -20.03 -17.30
CA SER A 42 -9.16 -19.38 -18.17
C SER A 42 -9.84 -18.20 -17.48
N ARG A 43 -10.18 -18.33 -16.19
CA ARG A 43 -10.79 -17.24 -15.42
C ARG A 43 -9.83 -16.07 -15.25
N LEU A 44 -8.56 -16.33 -14.92
CA LEU A 44 -7.54 -15.29 -14.80
C LEU A 44 -7.37 -14.53 -16.12
N GLN A 45 -7.28 -15.24 -17.25
CA GLN A 45 -7.16 -14.61 -18.58
C GLN A 45 -8.41 -13.84 -19.01
N SER A 46 -9.60 -14.24 -18.54
CA SER A 46 -10.84 -13.50 -18.86
C SER A 46 -10.98 -12.18 -18.11
N ILE A 47 -10.38 -12.08 -16.91
CA ILE A 47 -10.52 -10.92 -16.03
C ILE A 47 -9.30 -9.99 -16.17
N PHE A 48 -8.13 -10.56 -16.36
CA PHE A 48 -6.86 -9.85 -16.39
C PHE A 48 -6.17 -10.02 -17.73
N ASP A 49 -5.61 -8.92 -18.22
CA ASP A 49 -4.72 -8.95 -19.38
C ASP A 49 -3.31 -9.36 -18.93
N ILE A 50 -3.05 -10.65 -18.94
CA ILE A 50 -1.84 -11.35 -18.46
C ILE A 50 -1.45 -12.49 -19.41
N ASP A 51 -0.23 -12.99 -19.29
CA ASP A 51 0.24 -14.20 -19.98
C ASP A 51 0.38 -15.35 -18.99
N ILE A 52 -0.28 -16.48 -19.25
CA ILE A 52 -0.10 -17.69 -18.44
C ILE A 52 1.05 -18.50 -19.04
N VAL A 53 2.13 -18.59 -18.28
CA VAL A 53 3.37 -19.29 -18.64
C VAL A 53 3.15 -20.80 -18.69
N ASP A 54 2.49 -21.31 -17.65
CA ASP A 54 2.13 -22.71 -17.51
C ASP A 54 1.10 -22.90 -16.38
N ALA A 55 0.52 -24.10 -16.33
CA ALA A 55 -0.40 -24.52 -15.27
C ALA A 55 0.00 -25.91 -14.76
N VAL A 56 0.68 -25.95 -13.61
CA VAL A 56 1.41 -27.14 -13.14
C VAL A 56 1.09 -27.52 -11.70
N SER A 57 1.56 -28.70 -11.29
CA SER A 57 1.55 -29.10 -9.88
C SER A 57 2.65 -28.39 -9.09
N TYR A 58 2.54 -28.37 -7.75
CA TYR A 58 3.57 -27.77 -6.89
C TYR A 58 4.96 -28.37 -7.11
N ARG A 59 5.05 -29.68 -7.40
CA ARG A 59 6.33 -30.37 -7.62
C ARG A 59 7.06 -29.86 -8.86
N GLN A 60 6.31 -29.52 -9.90
CA GLN A 60 6.84 -29.06 -11.19
C GLN A 60 7.07 -27.54 -11.23
N ALA A 61 6.51 -26.79 -10.28
CA ALA A 61 6.64 -25.33 -10.24
C ALA A 61 8.12 -24.88 -10.24
N LYS A 62 8.99 -25.55 -9.47
CA LYS A 62 10.42 -25.19 -9.39
C LYS A 62 11.16 -25.35 -10.72
N GLU A 63 10.79 -26.34 -11.53
CA GLU A 63 11.41 -26.59 -12.83
C GLU A 63 11.02 -25.49 -13.82
N VAL A 64 9.72 -25.19 -13.91
CA VAL A 64 9.20 -24.13 -14.79
C VAL A 64 9.79 -22.76 -14.45
N ILE A 65 9.98 -22.45 -13.17
CA ILE A 65 10.55 -21.16 -12.72
C ILE A 65 12.02 -21.02 -13.13
N LYS A 66 12.77 -22.14 -13.20
CA LYS A 66 14.17 -22.11 -13.66
C LYS A 66 14.28 -21.88 -15.16
N GLU A 67 13.36 -22.44 -15.93
CA GLU A 67 13.39 -22.38 -17.40
C GLU A 67 12.72 -21.13 -17.96
N LYS A 68 11.66 -20.65 -17.30
CA LYS A 68 10.80 -19.57 -17.79
C LYS A 68 10.76 -18.43 -16.79
N LYS A 69 10.76 -17.20 -17.29
CA LYS A 69 10.53 -16.00 -16.48
C LYS A 69 9.10 -15.99 -15.96
N VAL A 70 8.94 -15.97 -14.63
CA VAL A 70 7.65 -15.91 -13.93
C VAL A 70 7.64 -14.68 -13.02
N ASP A 71 6.64 -13.80 -13.20
CA ASP A 71 6.50 -12.58 -12.42
C ASP A 71 5.63 -12.78 -11.15
N LEU A 72 4.68 -13.73 -11.19
CA LEU A 72 3.80 -14.05 -10.07
C LEU A 72 3.28 -15.48 -10.16
N ILE A 73 3.20 -16.16 -9.02
CA ILE A 73 2.55 -17.48 -8.90
C ILE A 73 1.15 -17.29 -8.33
N VAL A 74 0.14 -17.81 -9.04
CA VAL A 74 -1.23 -17.91 -8.53
C VAL A 74 -1.51 -19.36 -8.20
N SER A 75 -1.82 -19.66 -6.94
CA SER A 75 -2.00 -21.04 -6.50
C SER A 75 -3.35 -21.30 -5.85
N SER A 76 -3.92 -22.48 -6.11
CA SER A 76 -5.09 -22.97 -5.37
C SER A 76 -4.74 -23.71 -4.07
N ILE A 77 -3.44 -23.88 -3.80
CA ILE A 77 -2.93 -24.52 -2.58
C ILE A 77 -1.84 -23.64 -1.95
N PRO A 78 -1.57 -23.79 -0.64
CA PRO A 78 -0.45 -23.11 -0.02
C PRO A 78 0.87 -23.55 -0.65
N VAL A 79 1.67 -22.58 -1.11
CA VAL A 79 3.03 -22.77 -1.59
C VAL A 79 3.95 -21.86 -0.79
N ARG A 80 5.06 -22.39 -0.26
CA ARG A 80 6.03 -21.61 0.50
C ARG A 80 6.86 -20.78 -0.47
N GLU A 81 6.91 -19.47 -0.25
CA GLU A 81 7.68 -18.56 -1.11
C GLU A 81 9.19 -18.87 -1.06
N GLU A 82 9.69 -19.38 0.07
CA GLU A 82 11.08 -19.82 0.25
C GLU A 82 11.50 -20.91 -0.76
N ASP A 83 10.54 -21.73 -1.20
CA ASP A 83 10.79 -22.86 -2.08
C ASP A 83 10.92 -22.47 -3.56
N VAL A 84 10.30 -21.35 -3.94
CA VAL A 84 10.11 -20.94 -5.34
C VAL A 84 10.75 -19.59 -5.67
N ASN A 85 11.12 -18.80 -4.66
CA ASN A 85 11.72 -17.47 -4.77
C ASN A 85 10.95 -16.49 -5.69
N VAL A 86 9.65 -16.73 -5.83
CA VAL A 86 8.70 -15.90 -6.57
C VAL A 86 7.50 -15.68 -5.68
N ARG A 87 6.87 -14.51 -5.78
CA ARG A 87 5.68 -14.17 -5.00
C ARG A 87 4.56 -15.16 -5.27
N VAL A 88 3.88 -15.61 -4.21
CA VAL A 88 2.74 -16.53 -4.32
C VAL A 88 1.47 -15.85 -3.81
N VAL A 89 0.41 -15.89 -4.61
CA VAL A 89 -0.94 -15.53 -4.17
C VAL A 89 -1.81 -16.77 -4.16
N VAL A 90 -2.20 -17.19 -2.95
CA VAL A 90 -3.13 -18.30 -2.76
C VAL A 90 -4.57 -17.78 -2.93
N VAL A 91 -5.33 -18.43 -3.82
CA VAL A 91 -6.68 -18.06 -4.22
C VAL A 91 -7.62 -19.26 -4.20
N ASN A 92 -8.92 -18.99 -4.16
CA ASN A 92 -9.90 -20.01 -4.50
C ASN A 92 -9.86 -20.31 -6.01
N PRO A 93 -9.94 -21.58 -6.45
CA PRO A 93 -10.01 -21.93 -7.88
C PRO A 93 -11.12 -21.23 -8.67
N LEU A 94 -12.22 -20.87 -8.00
CA LEU A 94 -13.34 -20.15 -8.62
C LEU A 94 -13.13 -18.64 -8.67
N LEU A 95 -12.04 -18.12 -8.12
CA LEU A 95 -11.71 -16.70 -8.02
C LEU A 95 -12.87 -15.86 -7.48
N LYS A 96 -13.12 -15.97 -6.17
CA LYS A 96 -14.09 -15.11 -5.51
C LYS A 96 -13.63 -13.65 -5.58
N GLU A 97 -14.56 -12.72 -5.40
CA GLU A 97 -14.30 -11.29 -5.55
C GLU A 97 -13.16 -10.75 -4.67
N ARG A 98 -12.99 -11.32 -3.48
CA ARG A 98 -11.84 -11.01 -2.60
C ARG A 98 -10.51 -11.39 -3.23
N ASP A 99 -10.45 -12.52 -3.94
CA ASP A 99 -9.23 -12.98 -4.62
C ASP A 99 -8.94 -12.14 -5.86
N ILE A 100 -9.98 -11.76 -6.61
CA ILE A 100 -9.88 -10.84 -7.75
C ILE A 100 -9.26 -9.51 -7.30
N ARG A 101 -9.82 -8.86 -6.28
CA ARG A 101 -9.28 -7.60 -5.74
C ARG A 101 -7.83 -7.72 -5.24
N ARG A 102 -7.47 -8.86 -4.66
CA ARG A 102 -6.08 -9.12 -4.25
C ARG A 102 -5.17 -9.21 -5.48
N LEU A 103 -5.55 -9.98 -6.49
CA LEU A 103 -4.79 -10.16 -7.72
C LEU A 103 -4.66 -8.86 -8.53
N GLU A 104 -5.70 -8.04 -8.63
CA GLU A 104 -5.68 -6.73 -9.29
C GLU A 104 -4.53 -5.86 -8.78
N ASN A 105 -4.39 -5.78 -7.46
CA ASN A 105 -3.33 -4.97 -6.84
C ASN A 105 -1.92 -5.47 -7.22
N TYR A 106 -1.72 -6.78 -7.35
CA TYR A 106 -0.42 -7.33 -7.73
C TYR A 106 -0.16 -7.18 -9.22
N ILE A 107 -1.13 -7.55 -10.06
CA ILE A 107 -1.02 -7.48 -11.52
C ILE A 107 -0.79 -6.03 -11.97
N THR A 108 -1.49 -5.07 -11.37
CA THR A 108 -1.32 -3.64 -11.68
C THR A 108 0.08 -3.14 -11.31
N LYS A 109 0.62 -3.57 -10.16
CA LYS A 109 2.01 -3.26 -9.77
C LYS A 109 3.02 -3.83 -10.75
N VAL A 110 2.85 -5.08 -11.17
CA VAL A 110 3.74 -5.71 -12.17
C VAL A 110 3.65 -4.99 -13.51
N LYS A 111 2.44 -4.62 -13.97
CA LYS A 111 2.26 -3.83 -15.21
C LYS A 111 2.94 -2.47 -15.14
N ARG A 112 2.78 -1.73 -14.03
CA ARG A 112 3.43 -0.44 -13.83
C ARG A 112 4.96 -0.55 -13.89
N LYS A 113 5.53 -1.60 -13.29
CA LYS A 113 6.98 -1.88 -13.39
C LYS A 113 7.44 -2.15 -14.82
N TYR A 114 6.65 -2.88 -15.63
CA TYR A 114 6.95 -3.08 -17.04
C TYR A 114 6.92 -1.76 -17.83
N ASP A 115 5.91 -0.91 -17.58
CA ASP A 115 5.80 0.41 -18.22
C ASP A 115 6.98 1.33 -17.84
N GLU A 116 7.34 1.39 -16.57
CA GLU A 116 8.47 2.20 -16.09
C GLU A 116 9.81 1.66 -16.62
N ALA A 117 10.02 0.34 -16.65
CA ALA A 117 11.23 -0.26 -17.23
C ALA A 117 11.32 -0.03 -18.74
N ASN A 118 10.20 -0.07 -19.46
CA ASN A 118 10.14 0.24 -20.89
C ASN A 118 10.48 1.71 -21.14
N LYS A 119 10.00 2.65 -20.32
CA LYS A 119 10.37 4.07 -20.41
C LYS A 119 11.87 4.30 -20.19
N VAL A 120 12.49 3.59 -19.24
CA VAL A 120 13.95 3.65 -19.06
C VAL A 120 14.67 3.16 -20.31
N GLU A 121 14.20 2.08 -20.94
CA GLU A 121 14.78 1.59 -22.19
C GLU A 121 14.61 2.59 -23.34
N GLU A 122 13.47 3.29 -23.42
CA GLU A 122 13.26 4.38 -24.39
C GLU A 122 14.20 5.57 -24.14
N ILE A 123 14.41 5.94 -22.88
CA ILE A 123 15.38 6.98 -22.49
C ILE A 123 16.79 6.56 -22.89
N MET A 124 17.19 5.32 -22.61
CA MET A 124 18.51 4.80 -22.99
C MET A 124 18.73 4.88 -24.51
N LYS A 125 17.74 4.44 -25.31
CA LYS A 125 17.79 4.57 -26.77
C LYS A 125 17.89 6.02 -27.25
N ALA A 126 17.19 6.95 -26.58
CA ALA A 126 17.27 8.36 -26.91
C ALA A 126 18.65 8.94 -26.57
N VAL A 127 19.24 8.56 -25.43
CA VAL A 127 20.58 9.00 -25.02
C VAL A 127 21.65 8.45 -25.97
N GLU A 128 21.57 7.17 -26.34
CA GLU A 128 22.47 6.55 -27.33
C GLU A 128 22.50 7.27 -28.68
N LYS A 129 21.40 7.91 -29.06
CA LYS A 129 21.34 8.65 -30.32
C LYS A 129 22.22 9.91 -30.32
N TYR A 130 22.51 10.47 -29.14
CA TYR A 130 23.18 11.76 -29.01
C TYR A 130 24.40 11.75 -28.07
N ALA A 131 24.73 10.62 -27.45
CA ALA A 131 25.84 10.50 -26.51
C ALA A 131 26.54 9.14 -26.60
N ASP A 132 27.86 9.15 -26.43
CA ASP A 132 28.67 7.93 -26.32
C ASP A 132 28.59 7.37 -24.89
N ILE A 133 27.97 6.20 -24.74
CA ILE A 133 27.72 5.60 -23.42
C ILE A 133 28.83 4.59 -23.10
N ARG A 134 29.73 4.95 -22.17
CA ARG A 134 30.84 4.07 -21.73
C ARG A 134 30.36 2.84 -20.95
N GLU A 135 29.38 3.01 -20.07
CA GLU A 135 28.90 1.95 -19.16
C GLU A 135 27.36 1.86 -19.20
N ARG A 136 26.81 1.33 -20.31
CA ARG A 136 25.37 1.26 -20.57
C ARG A 136 24.57 0.63 -19.42
N GLU A 137 25.03 -0.51 -18.90
CA GLU A 137 24.33 -1.24 -17.84
C GLU A 137 24.30 -0.45 -16.52
N LYS A 138 25.41 0.18 -16.13
CA LYS A 138 25.43 0.99 -14.90
C LYS A 138 24.54 2.23 -15.01
N LEU A 139 24.52 2.88 -16.18
CA LEU A 139 23.63 4.02 -16.42
C LEU A 139 22.16 3.57 -16.35
N LYS A 140 21.84 2.42 -16.94
CA LYS A 140 20.50 1.83 -16.89
C LYS A 140 20.09 1.49 -15.46
N GLU A 141 20.98 0.88 -14.67
CA GLU A 141 20.73 0.58 -13.25
C GLU A 141 20.48 1.87 -12.44
N GLU A 142 21.29 2.91 -12.66
CA GLU A 142 21.12 4.19 -11.95
C GLU A 142 19.84 4.90 -12.37
N LEU A 143 19.45 4.86 -13.65
CA LEU A 143 18.16 5.35 -14.11
C LEU A 143 17.01 4.56 -13.49
N MET A 144 17.08 3.23 -13.47
CA MET A 144 16.08 2.40 -12.77
C MET A 144 15.96 2.78 -11.30
N ARG A 145 17.10 3.06 -10.63
CA ARG A 145 17.13 3.50 -9.23
C ARG A 145 16.52 4.89 -9.05
N LEU A 146 16.84 5.85 -9.92
CA LEU A 146 16.29 7.21 -9.88
C LEU A 146 14.77 7.23 -10.07
N PHE A 147 14.26 6.34 -10.91
CA PHE A 147 12.81 6.14 -11.10
C PHE A 147 12.18 5.18 -10.09
N GLU A 148 12.92 4.76 -9.05
CA GLU A 148 12.47 3.85 -7.99
C GLU A 148 11.91 2.51 -8.51
N ILE A 149 12.42 2.01 -9.64
CA ILE A 149 11.98 0.75 -10.26
C ILE A 149 12.76 -0.41 -9.61
N PRO A 150 12.12 -1.26 -8.77
CA PRO A 150 12.85 -2.33 -8.10
C PRO A 150 13.20 -3.44 -9.09
N SER A 151 14.43 -3.97 -9.00
CA SER A 151 14.93 -5.07 -9.83
C SER A 151 13.98 -6.27 -9.82
N ILE A 152 13.64 -6.74 -11.02
CA ILE A 152 12.64 -7.79 -11.31
C ILE A 152 12.92 -9.11 -10.54
N HIS A 153 14.15 -9.33 -10.07
CA HIS A 153 14.58 -10.57 -9.38
C HIS A 153 14.81 -10.43 -7.87
N SER A 154 14.39 -9.34 -7.23
CA SER A 154 14.57 -9.21 -5.78
C SER A 154 13.47 -8.43 -5.12
N CYS A 155 12.28 -9.03 -5.04
CA CYS A 155 11.36 -8.72 -3.94
C CYS A 155 11.97 -9.26 -2.63
N LYS A 156 13.04 -8.63 -2.14
CA LYS A 156 13.43 -8.76 -0.73
C LYS A 156 12.42 -7.98 0.12
N ARG A 157 12.24 -8.41 1.37
CA ARG A 157 11.42 -7.75 2.40
C ARG A 157 11.74 -6.24 2.46
N GLY A 158 10.97 -5.42 1.74
CA GLY A 158 11.21 -3.99 1.60
C GLY A 158 10.20 -3.27 0.70
N ASP A 159 9.68 -3.95 -0.34
CA ASP A 159 8.82 -3.31 -1.37
C ASP A 159 7.30 -3.47 -1.14
N VAL A 160 6.88 -3.90 0.05
CA VAL A 160 5.46 -3.97 0.39
C VAL A 160 5.08 -2.62 1.00
N GLN A 161 4.31 -1.81 0.27
CA GLN A 161 3.61 -0.67 0.88
C GLN A 161 2.87 -1.20 2.12
N PRO A 162 3.22 -0.70 3.31
CA PRO A 162 2.66 -1.22 4.53
C PRO A 162 1.15 -0.99 4.52
N VAL A 163 0.41 -2.02 4.96
CA VAL A 163 -1.04 -1.90 5.20
C VAL A 163 -1.28 -1.36 6.61
N LEU A 164 -2.50 -0.97 6.94
CA LEU A 164 -2.81 -0.31 8.21
C LEU A 164 -2.33 -1.12 9.43
N LYS A 165 -2.52 -2.45 9.39
CA LYS A 165 -2.05 -3.36 10.46
C LYS A 165 -0.53 -3.43 10.64
N ASP A 166 0.26 -3.03 9.63
CA ASP A 166 1.72 -3.05 9.71
C ASP A 166 2.26 -1.76 10.38
N VAL A 167 1.48 -0.67 10.35
CA VAL A 167 1.89 0.64 10.88
C VAL A 167 1.17 1.03 12.17
N LEU A 168 -0.02 0.48 12.41
CA LEU A 168 -0.80 0.65 13.63
C LEU A 168 -0.85 -0.69 14.38
N VAL A 169 0.06 -0.85 15.33
CA VAL A 169 0.27 -2.08 16.11
C VAL A 169 -0.17 -1.91 17.55
N GLU A 170 -0.33 -3.01 18.30
CA GLU A 170 -0.80 -3.00 19.70
C GLU A 170 -0.04 -2.01 20.58
N ASP A 171 1.30 -1.97 20.48
CA ASP A 171 2.15 -1.07 21.28
C ASP A 171 1.93 0.43 20.99
N THR A 172 1.26 0.74 19.88
CA THR A 172 0.97 2.11 19.43
C THR A 172 -0.50 2.48 19.60
N ILE A 173 -1.27 1.68 20.34
CA ILE A 173 -2.66 1.95 20.68
C ILE A 173 -2.78 2.15 22.19
N LYS A 174 -3.45 3.23 22.60
CA LYS A 174 -3.74 3.47 24.03
C LYS A 174 -5.17 3.95 24.20
N LEU A 175 -5.96 3.20 24.97
CA LEU A 175 -7.39 3.46 25.12
C LEU A 175 -7.70 4.25 26.39
N ASN A 176 -8.78 5.03 26.35
CA ASN A 176 -9.35 5.76 27.49
C ASN A 176 -8.32 6.61 28.26
N VAL A 177 -7.47 7.33 27.52
CA VAL A 177 -6.45 8.19 28.12
C VAL A 177 -7.05 9.50 28.61
N GLU A 178 -6.55 10.00 29.73
CA GLU A 178 -6.91 11.34 30.22
C GLU A 178 -5.96 12.37 29.62
N ALA A 179 -6.51 13.43 29.02
CA ALA A 179 -5.77 14.57 28.52
C ALA A 179 -6.52 15.84 28.92
N LYS A 180 -5.80 16.84 29.42
CA LYS A 180 -6.35 18.13 29.87
C LYS A 180 -6.75 19.02 28.70
N ASP A 181 -6.01 18.94 27.61
CA ASP A 181 -6.14 19.77 26.42
C ASP A 181 -5.67 19.02 25.16
N TRP A 182 -5.84 19.67 24.01
CA TRP A 182 -5.48 19.09 22.73
C TRP A 182 -3.96 18.92 22.58
N GLU A 183 -3.14 19.75 23.22
CA GLU A 183 -1.68 19.61 23.19
C GLU A 183 -1.25 18.33 23.89
N GLU A 184 -1.80 18.05 25.07
CA GLU A 184 -1.55 16.82 25.80
C GLU A 184 -2.05 15.59 25.04
N ALA A 185 -3.20 15.68 24.37
CA ALA A 185 -3.68 14.59 23.51
C ALA A 185 -2.69 14.28 22.37
N ILE A 186 -2.13 15.30 21.71
CA ILE A 186 -1.08 15.11 20.69
C ILE A 186 0.20 14.55 21.31
N ARG A 187 0.60 15.01 22.51
CA ARG A 187 1.80 14.49 23.21
C ARG A 187 1.66 13.01 23.51
N ILE A 188 0.53 12.57 24.08
CA ILE A 188 0.30 11.16 24.41
C ILE A 188 0.37 10.28 23.17
N GLY A 189 -0.27 10.68 22.06
CA GLY A 189 -0.18 9.95 20.79
C GLY A 189 1.24 9.95 20.21
N GLY A 190 1.88 11.11 20.16
CA GLY A 190 3.24 11.27 19.65
C GLY A 190 4.29 10.48 20.45
N GLU A 191 4.14 10.36 21.76
CA GLU A 191 5.03 9.55 22.61
C GLU A 191 5.00 8.06 22.24
N LEU A 192 3.86 7.53 21.80
CA LEU A 192 3.77 6.16 21.31
C LEU A 192 4.62 5.97 20.05
N LEU A 193 4.58 6.94 19.13
CA LEU A 193 5.42 6.94 17.93
C LEU A 193 6.90 6.99 18.30
N VAL A 194 7.30 7.86 19.22
CA VAL A 194 8.70 8.01 19.66
C VAL A 194 9.19 6.75 20.36
N LYS A 195 8.40 6.19 21.29
CA LYS A 195 8.73 4.96 22.02
C LYS A 195 8.92 3.77 21.09
N LYS A 196 8.13 3.68 20.02
CA LYS A 196 8.28 2.64 18.99
C LYS A 196 9.43 2.90 18.00
N GLY A 197 10.06 4.06 18.07
CA GLY A 197 11.16 4.47 17.20
C GLY A 197 10.71 4.96 15.83
N TYR A 198 9.45 5.41 15.69
CA TYR A 198 8.88 5.93 14.45
C TYR A 198 9.27 7.38 14.19
N ALA A 199 9.41 8.16 15.25
CA ALA A 199 9.81 9.56 15.20
C ALA A 199 10.79 9.90 16.33
N ILE A 200 11.42 11.08 16.26
CA ILE A 200 12.16 11.68 17.38
C ILE A 200 11.28 12.66 18.17
N PRO A 201 11.63 13.00 19.43
CA PRO A 201 10.82 13.90 20.26
C PRO A 201 10.45 15.24 19.62
N SER A 202 11.33 15.82 18.78
CA SER A 202 11.04 17.08 18.08
C SER A 202 9.82 17.00 17.16
N TYR A 203 9.47 15.81 16.68
CA TYR A 203 8.30 15.60 15.82
C TYR A 203 6.99 15.91 16.56
N ILE A 204 6.94 15.68 17.87
CA ILE A 204 5.77 15.99 18.70
C ILE A 204 5.57 17.50 18.78
N GLU A 205 6.66 18.25 19.06
CA GLU A 205 6.62 19.71 19.09
C GLU A 205 6.26 20.28 17.72
N ALA A 206 6.75 19.69 16.64
CA ALA A 206 6.41 20.10 15.28
C ALA A 206 4.89 19.98 15.03
N MET A 207 4.27 18.85 15.39
CA MET A 207 2.82 18.66 15.27
C MET A 207 2.04 19.74 16.05
N ILE A 208 2.42 20.01 17.29
CA ILE A 208 1.76 21.01 18.14
C ILE A 208 1.93 22.42 17.56
N ASN A 209 3.15 22.77 17.14
CA ASN A 209 3.44 24.07 16.57
C ASN A 209 2.70 24.31 15.24
N ASN A 210 2.51 23.27 14.42
CA ASN A 210 1.73 23.36 13.20
C ASN A 210 0.26 23.69 13.48
N VAL A 211 -0.33 23.10 14.52
CA VAL A 211 -1.71 23.42 14.95
C VAL A 211 -1.79 24.84 15.51
N LYS A 212 -0.81 25.30 16.30
CA LYS A 212 -0.76 26.69 16.80
C LYS A 212 -0.70 27.72 15.67
N LYS A 213 0.03 27.41 14.60
CA LYS A 213 0.23 28.32 13.45
C LYS A 213 -0.94 28.31 12.47
N THR A 214 -1.45 27.12 12.13
CA THR A 214 -2.39 26.92 11.02
C THR A 214 -3.82 26.72 11.50
N GLY A 215 -4.03 26.58 12.81
CA GLY A 215 -5.32 26.23 13.39
C GLY A 215 -5.61 24.72 13.33
N PRO A 216 -6.83 24.29 13.66
CA PRO A 216 -7.19 22.88 13.87
C PRO A 216 -7.46 22.13 12.56
N TYR A 217 -6.60 22.28 11.54
CA TYR A 217 -6.71 21.59 10.25
C TYR A 217 -6.61 20.05 10.38
N ILE A 218 -6.04 19.58 11.49
CA ILE A 218 -5.89 18.17 11.81
C ILE A 218 -7.22 17.52 12.24
N VAL A 219 -8.27 18.29 12.53
CA VAL A 219 -9.59 17.73 12.88
C VAL A 219 -10.37 17.46 11.60
N ILE A 220 -10.36 16.19 11.17
CA ILE A 220 -10.78 15.79 9.83
C ILE A 220 -12.24 15.30 9.75
N ALA A 221 -12.84 14.92 10.88
CA ALA A 221 -14.20 14.42 10.97
C ALA A 221 -14.75 14.59 12.41
N PRO A 222 -16.07 14.53 12.63
CA PRO A 222 -16.65 14.67 13.96
C PRO A 222 -16.04 13.69 14.96
N GLY A 223 -15.41 14.24 16.01
CA GLY A 223 -14.77 13.45 17.05
C GLY A 223 -13.39 12.90 16.73
N ILE A 224 -12.78 13.25 15.58
CA ILE A 224 -11.56 12.62 15.08
C ILE A 224 -10.50 13.66 14.68
N ALA A 225 -9.32 13.56 15.29
CA ALA A 225 -8.13 14.32 14.90
C ALA A 225 -7.03 13.42 14.34
N MET A 226 -6.28 13.93 13.36
CA MET A 226 -5.14 13.24 12.73
C MET A 226 -3.88 14.12 12.73
N PRO A 227 -3.21 14.29 13.89
CA PRO A 227 -1.99 15.08 14.00
C PRO A 227 -0.85 14.50 13.15
N HIS A 228 -0.14 15.37 12.44
CA HIS A 228 1.02 15.02 11.63
C HIS A 228 1.91 16.25 11.38
N ALA A 229 3.18 16.00 11.09
CA ALA A 229 4.18 17.01 10.75
C ALA A 229 4.98 16.57 9.52
N ARG A 230 5.79 17.46 8.94
CA ARG A 230 6.55 17.11 7.74
C ARG A 230 7.65 16.08 8.07
N PRO A 231 8.00 15.16 7.13
CA PRO A 231 9.00 14.13 7.38
C PRO A 231 10.32 14.67 7.96
N GLU A 232 10.81 15.78 7.41
CA GLU A 232 12.04 16.45 7.80
C GLU A 232 12.05 16.99 9.25
N GLU A 233 10.89 17.09 9.90
CA GLU A 233 10.76 17.59 11.28
C GLU A 233 11.01 16.51 12.36
N GLY A 234 11.32 15.28 11.93
CA GLY A 234 11.74 14.21 12.83
C GLY A 234 11.12 12.83 12.59
N ALA A 235 10.60 12.56 11.39
CA ALA A 235 10.15 11.22 11.03
C ALA A 235 11.36 10.29 10.78
N LYS A 236 11.31 9.07 11.35
CA LYS A 236 12.35 8.03 11.17
C LYS A 236 11.88 6.85 10.34
N ARG A 237 10.60 6.51 10.43
CA ARG A 237 9.94 5.47 9.61
C ARG A 237 8.44 5.72 9.54
N VAL A 238 7.77 5.06 8.60
CA VAL A 238 6.31 5.08 8.53
C VAL A 238 5.71 4.41 9.77
N GLY A 239 4.72 5.06 10.39
CA GLY A 239 4.06 4.55 11.58
C GLY A 239 2.84 5.38 11.96
N MET A 240 1.90 4.75 12.66
CA MET A 240 0.72 5.40 13.20
C MET A 240 0.58 5.06 14.68
N SER A 241 -0.12 5.92 15.40
CA SER A 241 -0.57 5.63 16.77
C SER A 241 -2.02 6.07 16.93
N LEU A 242 -2.80 5.32 17.68
CA LEU A 242 -4.20 5.63 17.95
C LEU A 242 -4.42 5.75 19.45
N ILE A 243 -5.02 6.85 19.86
CA ILE A 243 -5.52 6.99 21.22
C ILE A 243 -7.01 7.28 21.23
N THR A 244 -7.69 6.76 22.26
CA THR A 244 -9.06 7.17 22.58
C THR A 244 -9.04 7.94 23.89
N LEU A 245 -9.70 9.09 23.90
CA LEU A 245 -9.73 9.98 25.06
C LEU A 245 -10.84 9.53 26.01
N LYS A 246 -10.59 9.46 27.32
CA LYS A 246 -11.62 9.15 28.32
C LYS A 246 -12.75 10.19 28.26
N ASN A 247 -12.38 11.45 28.31
CA ASN A 247 -13.26 12.60 28.12
C ASN A 247 -12.93 13.27 26.77
N PRO A 248 -13.90 13.54 25.90
CA PRO A 248 -13.66 14.29 24.66
C PRO A 248 -13.01 15.66 24.93
N VAL A 249 -12.10 16.08 24.06
CA VAL A 249 -11.31 17.32 24.19
C VAL A 249 -11.57 18.23 22.99
N ASN A 250 -11.75 19.53 23.22
CA ASN A 250 -11.90 20.51 22.14
C ASN A 250 -10.54 20.90 21.55
N PHE A 251 -10.40 20.79 20.23
CA PHE A 251 -9.22 21.21 19.47
C PHE A 251 -9.39 22.62 18.88
N GLY A 252 -10.56 23.24 19.02
CA GLY A 252 -10.92 24.55 18.48
C GLY A 252 -11.60 24.48 17.11
N ASN A 253 -12.03 23.30 16.66
CA ASN A 253 -12.74 23.11 15.40
C ASN A 253 -14.26 23.27 15.63
N LYS A 254 -14.93 24.14 14.87
CA LYS A 254 -16.34 24.49 15.12
C LYS A 254 -17.33 23.36 14.84
N ASP A 255 -17.03 22.51 13.85
CA ASP A 255 -17.99 21.54 13.32
C ASP A 255 -17.75 20.12 13.85
N ASN A 256 -16.49 19.83 14.21
CA ASN A 256 -16.04 18.47 14.48
C ASN A 256 -15.61 18.22 15.94
N ASP A 257 -15.52 19.27 16.76
CA ASP A 257 -15.30 19.11 18.20
C ASP A 257 -16.56 18.59 18.92
N PRO A 258 -16.40 17.92 20.08
CA PRO A 258 -15.14 17.58 20.75
C PRO A 258 -14.51 16.30 20.17
N VAL A 259 -13.18 16.22 20.16
CA VAL A 259 -12.41 15.07 19.68
C VAL A 259 -12.40 13.94 20.73
N LYS A 260 -12.70 12.71 20.30
CA LYS A 260 -12.66 11.48 21.12
C LYS A 260 -11.54 10.52 20.66
N ILE A 261 -11.16 10.56 19.39
CA ILE A 261 -10.14 9.70 18.79
C ILE A 261 -9.04 10.57 18.19
N VAL A 262 -7.78 10.28 18.52
CA VAL A 262 -6.62 10.95 17.93
C VAL A 262 -5.72 9.92 17.28
N VAL A 263 -5.45 10.08 15.98
CA VAL A 263 -4.58 9.19 15.21
C VAL A 263 -3.35 9.97 14.73
N CYS A 264 -2.21 9.83 15.42
CA CYS A 264 -0.99 10.49 14.96
C CYS A 264 -0.36 9.69 13.82
N LEU A 265 0.08 10.39 12.78
CA LEU A 265 0.73 9.82 11.61
C LEU A 265 2.18 10.30 11.52
N CYS A 266 3.09 9.37 11.31
CA CYS A 266 4.47 9.62 10.94
C CYS A 266 4.72 8.98 9.56
N ALA A 267 5.10 9.79 8.58
CA ALA A 267 5.46 9.34 7.24
C ALA A 267 6.85 9.88 6.87
N VAL A 268 7.65 9.08 6.18
CA VAL A 268 9.02 9.44 5.74
C VAL A 268 9.10 9.88 4.28
N ASP A 269 7.99 9.78 3.55
CA ASP A 269 7.88 10.18 2.15
C ASP A 269 6.39 10.47 1.82
N HIS A 270 6.12 10.93 0.60
CA HIS A 270 4.78 11.30 0.14
C HIS A 270 3.91 10.13 -0.36
N SER A 271 4.45 8.91 -0.54
CA SER A 271 3.80 7.87 -1.34
C SER A 271 3.72 6.47 -0.71
N SER A 272 4.67 6.08 0.17
CA SER A 272 4.77 4.74 0.76
C SER A 272 3.68 4.44 1.77
N HIS A 273 3.08 5.46 2.37
CA HIS A 273 2.04 5.35 3.39
C HIS A 273 0.61 5.46 2.83
N LEU A 274 0.42 5.74 1.53
CA LEU A 274 -0.89 6.04 0.95
C LEU A 274 -1.90 4.91 1.12
N LYS A 275 -1.45 3.65 1.09
CA LYS A 275 -2.35 2.50 1.28
C LYS A 275 -2.83 2.38 2.73
N ALA A 276 -1.93 2.46 3.71
CA ALA A 276 -2.31 2.49 5.12
C ALA A 276 -3.20 3.68 5.45
N LEU A 277 -2.94 4.85 4.84
CA LEU A 277 -3.77 6.03 4.98
C LEU A 277 -5.17 5.82 4.40
N ALA A 278 -5.30 5.23 3.21
CA ALA A 278 -6.59 4.93 2.61
C ALA A 278 -7.41 3.96 3.46
N GLU A 279 -6.79 2.89 3.97
CA GLU A 279 -7.43 1.94 4.90
C GLU A 279 -7.84 2.62 6.22
N LEU A 280 -7.02 3.55 6.73
CA LEU A 280 -7.37 4.35 7.90
C LEU A 280 -8.56 5.27 7.62
N VAL A 281 -8.57 6.00 6.51
CA VAL A 281 -9.69 6.89 6.15
C VAL A 281 -10.97 6.08 5.94
N GLN A 282 -10.88 4.89 5.34
CA GLN A 282 -12.03 3.99 5.22
C GLN A 282 -12.54 3.53 6.60
N LEU A 283 -11.64 3.20 7.53
CA LEU A 283 -11.98 2.83 8.91
C LEU A 283 -12.66 4.00 9.65
N LEU A 284 -12.14 5.21 9.51
CA LEU A 284 -12.65 6.43 10.16
C LEU A 284 -13.92 6.97 9.49
N GLY A 285 -14.20 6.59 8.24
CA GLY A 285 -15.44 6.91 7.52
C GLY A 285 -16.63 6.00 7.90
N ASP A 286 -16.36 4.87 8.55
CA ASP A 286 -17.39 3.93 8.99
C ASP A 286 -17.85 4.28 10.42
N LYS A 287 -19.06 4.85 10.53
CA LYS A 287 -19.64 5.30 11.81
C LYS A 287 -19.75 4.18 12.85
N GLU A 288 -20.04 2.94 12.43
CA GLU A 288 -20.15 1.82 13.36
C GLU A 288 -18.78 1.42 13.90
N LYS A 289 -17.77 1.35 13.02
CA LYS A 289 -16.39 1.05 13.43
C LYS A 289 -15.82 2.15 14.32
N VAL A 290 -16.03 3.42 13.98
CA VAL A 290 -15.62 4.56 14.81
C VAL A 290 -16.25 4.49 16.19
N LYS A 291 -17.55 4.20 16.29
CA LYS A 291 -18.23 4.01 17.58
C LYS A 291 -17.57 2.89 18.39
N LYS A 292 -17.37 1.72 17.78
CA LYS A 292 -16.69 0.58 18.44
C LYS A 292 -15.28 0.92 18.91
N ILE A 293 -14.50 1.65 18.11
CA ILE A 293 -13.16 2.12 18.52
C ILE A 293 -13.27 3.06 19.72
N SER A 294 -14.19 4.03 19.68
CA SER A 294 -14.36 5.02 20.75
C SER A 294 -14.80 4.44 22.10
N GLU A 295 -15.51 3.31 22.07
CA GLU A 295 -16.04 2.59 23.24
C GLU A 295 -15.17 1.40 23.66
N ALA A 296 -14.09 1.12 22.91
CA ALA A 296 -13.24 -0.04 23.12
C ALA A 296 -12.61 -0.03 24.52
N LYS A 297 -12.62 -1.20 25.17
CA LYS A 297 -11.99 -1.42 26.48
C LYS A 297 -10.67 -2.15 26.37
N GLU A 298 -10.48 -2.91 25.29
CA GLU A 298 -9.28 -3.67 25.03
C GLU A 298 -8.66 -3.31 23.67
N VAL A 299 -7.34 -3.20 23.62
CA VAL A 299 -6.60 -2.89 22.39
C VAL A 299 -6.88 -3.92 21.29
N LYS A 300 -7.11 -5.18 21.67
CA LYS A 300 -7.44 -6.28 20.75
C LYS A 300 -8.73 -6.03 19.97
N GLU A 301 -9.72 -5.37 20.56
CA GLU A 301 -10.97 -5.00 19.89
C GLU A 301 -10.67 -4.07 18.70
N VAL A 302 -9.83 -3.06 18.92
CA VAL A 302 -9.40 -2.11 17.87
C VAL A 302 -8.59 -2.81 16.78
N ILE A 303 -7.64 -3.66 17.15
CA ILE A 303 -6.84 -4.44 16.18
C ILE A 303 -7.71 -5.37 15.33
N SER A 304 -8.75 -5.97 15.92
CA SER A 304 -9.69 -6.82 15.18
C SER A 304 -10.45 -6.06 14.10
N LEU A 305 -10.79 -4.78 14.34
CA LEU A 305 -11.49 -3.91 13.38
C LEU A 305 -10.58 -3.44 12.25
N ILE A 306 -9.28 -3.26 12.52
CA ILE A 306 -8.25 -2.92 11.53
C ILE A 306 -7.95 -4.09 10.59
N SER A 307 -8.17 -5.33 11.04
CA SER A 307 -7.85 -6.55 10.28
C SER A 307 -8.98 -7.08 9.39
N GLN A 308 -10.14 -6.41 9.38
CA GLN A 308 -11.36 -6.77 8.63
C GLN A 308 -11.49 -6.04 7.31
#